data_AF-A0A4Q0J072-F1
#
_entry.id   AF-A0A4Q0J072-F1
#
_cell.length_a   1.000
_cell.length_b   1.000
_cell.length_c   1.000
_cell.angle_alpha   90.00
_cell.angle_beta   90.00
_cell.angle_gamma   90.00
#
_symmetry.space_group_name_H-M   'P 1'
#
loop_
_entity.id
_entity.type
_entity.pdbx_description
1 polymer ?
#
loop_
_entity_poly.entity_id
_entity_poly.type
_entity_poly.pdbx_seq_one_letter_code
_entity_poly.pdbx_strand_id
1 'polypeptide(L)'
;MDHKFTEQIKQWLETSEAERDYSVGALYLLKLSGNQIMYRNIISQIDRRHDFVEYQLQKYYNFRVADLTRAQVEEMEQQVEAIVAEHIPLAAKADEQPKGKRADHDALPDDIKAKYVENLSILQRMRELHLRLRSLSLDNVTCPDSERYPFLKELISLDKKLHANWEAYDTYIIGQSDKVKSKRAGKKTS
;
A
#
# COMPACT_ATOMS: atom_id res chain seq x y z
N MET A 1 7.78 -16.61 1.28
CA MET A 1 9.15 -16.12 1.53
C MET A 1 9.20 -15.50 2.94
N ASP A 2 10.32 -15.55 3.68
CA ASP A 2 10.40 -14.98 5.04
C ASP A 2 10.66 -13.47 5.03
N HIS A 3 9.62 -12.67 5.30
CA HIS A 3 9.66 -11.18 5.26
C HIS A 3 10.59 -10.62 6.34
N LYS A 4 10.55 -11.18 7.56
CA LYS A 4 11.40 -10.73 8.68
C LYS A 4 12.87 -10.90 8.35
N PHE A 5 13.21 -11.99 7.67
CA PHE A 5 14.58 -12.23 7.23
C PHE A 5 15.02 -11.27 6.10
N THR A 6 14.11 -10.84 5.21
CA THR A 6 14.44 -9.82 4.20
C THR A 6 14.71 -8.45 4.85
N GLU A 7 13.94 -8.08 5.87
CA GLU A 7 14.17 -6.85 6.65
C GLU A 7 15.51 -6.87 7.39
N GLN A 8 15.90 -8.01 7.96
CA GLN A 8 17.21 -8.16 8.60
C GLN A 8 18.37 -7.93 7.62
N ILE A 9 18.26 -8.45 6.39
CA ILE A 9 19.26 -8.21 5.34
C ILE A 9 19.29 -6.73 4.95
N LYS A 10 18.11 -6.08 4.83
CA LYS A 10 18.02 -4.64 4.56
C LYS A 10 18.75 -3.82 5.62
N GLN A 11 18.44 -4.05 6.90
CA GLN A 11 19.08 -3.34 8.01
C GLN A 11 20.59 -3.51 8.00
N TRP A 12 21.07 -4.72 7.72
CA TRP A 12 22.50 -5.00 7.60
C TRP A 12 23.16 -4.25 6.44
N LEU A 13 22.51 -4.19 5.27
CA LEU A 13 22.99 -3.43 4.10
C LEU A 13 22.93 -1.91 4.29
N GLU A 14 22.01 -1.39 5.11
CA GLU A 14 21.91 0.03 5.45
C GLU A 14 22.88 0.45 6.58
N THR A 15 23.38 -0.51 7.37
CA THR A 15 24.40 -0.25 8.40
C THR A 15 25.70 0.20 7.75
N SER A 16 26.35 1.24 8.30
CA SER A 16 27.64 1.74 7.81
C SER A 16 28.70 0.64 7.84
N GLU A 17 29.59 0.61 6.85
CA GLU A 17 30.68 -0.38 6.73
C GLU A 17 31.52 -0.49 8.02
N ALA A 18 31.75 0.63 8.72
CA ALA A 18 32.56 0.67 9.95
C ALA A 18 31.89 -0.02 11.16
N GLU A 19 30.56 -0.13 11.16
CA GLU A 19 29.76 -0.69 12.25
C GLU A 19 29.20 -2.08 11.91
N ARG A 20 29.48 -2.57 10.70
CA ARG A 20 28.85 -3.77 10.14
C ARG A 20 29.54 -5.04 10.61
N ASP A 21 28.75 -5.96 11.16
CA ASP A 21 29.24 -7.29 11.51
C ASP A 21 29.21 -8.23 10.29
N TYR A 22 30.36 -8.43 9.66
CA TYR A 22 30.49 -9.31 8.50
C TYR A 22 30.31 -10.79 8.82
N SER A 23 30.47 -11.21 10.08
CA SER A 23 30.19 -12.59 10.49
C SER A 23 28.68 -12.88 10.44
N VAL A 24 27.88 -11.90 10.86
CA VAL A 24 26.41 -11.93 10.71
C VAL A 24 26.01 -11.92 9.23
N GLY A 25 26.68 -11.11 8.41
CA GLY A 25 26.46 -11.11 6.95
C GLY A 25 26.76 -12.47 6.31
N ALA A 26 27.86 -13.12 6.70
CA ALA A 26 28.20 -14.47 6.23
C ALA A 26 27.15 -15.51 6.66
N LEU A 27 26.60 -15.41 7.87
CA LEU A 27 25.50 -16.26 8.33
C LEU A 27 24.22 -16.05 7.51
N TYR A 28 23.87 -14.80 7.17
CA TYR A 28 22.74 -14.52 6.30
C TYR A 28 22.94 -15.13 4.91
N LEU A 29 24.15 -15.01 4.36
CA LEU A 29 24.48 -15.60 3.07
C LEU A 29 24.44 -17.14 3.10
N LEU A 30 24.85 -17.76 4.20
CA LEU A 30 24.70 -19.20 4.40
C LEU A 30 23.22 -19.61 4.43
N LYS A 31 22.37 -18.87 5.14
CA LYS A 31 20.91 -19.13 5.20
C LYS A 31 20.24 -18.98 3.83
N LEU A 32 20.74 -18.10 2.98
CA LEU A 32 20.23 -17.88 1.62
C LEU A 32 20.70 -18.94 0.61
N SER A 33 22.00 -19.25 0.62
CA SER A 33 22.63 -20.12 -0.40
C SER A 33 22.69 -21.59 0.00
N GLY A 34 22.59 -21.91 1.29
CA GLY A 34 22.85 -23.25 1.84
C GLY A 34 24.30 -23.73 1.71
N ASN A 35 25.21 -22.90 1.16
CA ASN A 35 26.54 -23.32 0.78
C ASN A 35 27.52 -23.24 1.97
N GLN A 36 27.67 -24.36 2.67
CA GLN A 36 28.56 -24.53 3.82
C GLN A 36 30.04 -24.31 3.49
N ILE A 37 30.48 -24.70 2.29
CA ILE A 37 31.87 -24.55 1.87
C ILE A 37 32.20 -23.07 1.68
N MET A 38 31.31 -22.33 1.02
CA MET A 38 31.46 -20.90 0.82
C MET A 38 31.49 -20.16 2.16
N TYR A 39 30.59 -20.50 3.09
CA TYR A 39 30.58 -19.91 4.42
C TYR A 39 31.91 -20.12 5.17
N ARG A 40 32.42 -21.37 5.21
CA ARG A 40 33.71 -21.68 5.85
C ARG A 40 34.87 -20.87 5.23
N ASN A 41 34.87 -20.70 3.92
CA ASN A 41 35.87 -19.92 3.20
C ASN A 41 35.76 -18.40 3.47
N ILE A 42 34.55 -17.89 3.69
CA ILE A 42 34.32 -16.48 4.04
C ILE A 42 34.79 -16.21 5.46
N ILE A 43 34.37 -17.03 6.44
CA ILE A 43 34.72 -16.83 7.84
C ILE A 43 36.23 -16.92 8.07
N SER A 44 36.93 -17.81 7.37
CA SER A 44 38.39 -17.93 7.50
C SER A 44 39.16 -16.73 6.92
N GLN A 45 38.53 -15.89 6.10
CA GLN A 45 39.16 -14.76 5.40
C GLN A 45 38.24 -13.54 5.37
N ILE A 46 37.58 -13.25 6.50
CA ILE A 46 36.45 -12.31 6.52
C ILE A 46 36.87 -10.89 6.13
N ASP A 47 38.03 -10.45 6.61
CA ASP A 47 38.61 -9.13 6.29
C ASP A 47 38.94 -8.96 4.80
N ARG A 48 39.15 -10.05 4.06
CA ARG A 48 39.44 -10.01 2.62
C ARG A 48 38.22 -10.25 1.74
N ARG A 49 37.16 -10.82 2.32
CA ARG A 49 35.96 -11.25 1.58
C ARG A 49 34.71 -10.46 1.95
N HIS A 50 34.85 -9.41 2.75
CA HIS A 50 33.74 -8.55 3.17
C HIS A 50 32.99 -7.95 1.96
N ASP A 51 33.71 -7.46 0.95
CA ASP A 51 33.13 -6.98 -0.32
C ASP A 51 32.28 -8.04 -1.03
N PHE A 52 32.74 -9.29 -1.03
CA PHE A 52 32.01 -10.40 -1.63
C PHE A 52 30.72 -10.71 -0.88
N VAL A 53 30.75 -10.67 0.46
CA VAL A 53 29.57 -10.89 1.31
C VAL A 53 28.52 -9.82 1.00
N GLU A 54 28.93 -8.56 0.96
CA GLU A 54 28.06 -7.44 0.63
C GLU A 54 27.45 -7.56 -0.77
N TYR A 55 28.27 -7.78 -1.79
CA TYR A 55 27.79 -7.94 -3.16
C TYR A 55 26.76 -9.07 -3.28
N GLN A 56 27.03 -10.24 -2.69
CA GLN A 56 26.10 -11.36 -2.74
C GLN A 56 24.82 -11.07 -1.95
N LEU A 57 24.91 -10.49 -0.75
CA LEU A 57 23.72 -10.13 0.03
C LEU A 57 22.86 -9.09 -0.68
N GLN A 58 23.46 -8.07 -1.29
CA GLN A 58 22.75 -7.09 -2.10
C GLN A 58 22.03 -7.76 -3.28
N LYS A 59 22.71 -8.69 -3.98
CA LYS A 59 22.11 -9.46 -5.08
C LYS A 59 20.89 -10.25 -4.60
N TYR A 60 21.03 -11.04 -3.54
CA TYR A 60 19.91 -11.79 -2.96
C TYR A 60 18.78 -10.88 -2.47
N TYR A 61 19.12 -9.75 -1.83
CA TYR A 61 18.15 -8.77 -1.38
C TYR A 61 17.33 -8.21 -2.54
N ASN A 62 17.96 -7.83 -3.65
CA ASN A 62 17.27 -7.32 -4.83
C ASN A 62 16.27 -8.34 -5.40
N PHE A 63 16.66 -9.61 -5.52
CA PHE A 63 15.73 -10.68 -5.96
C PHE A 63 14.57 -10.83 -4.99
N ARG A 64 14.84 -10.83 -3.68
CA ARG A 64 13.81 -11.00 -2.66
C ARG A 64 12.86 -9.79 -2.60
N VAL A 65 13.36 -8.57 -2.77
CA VAL A 65 12.50 -7.38 -2.85
C VAL A 65 11.64 -7.43 -4.10
N ALA A 66 12.18 -7.85 -5.25
CA ALA A 66 11.41 -8.02 -6.48
C ALA A 66 10.29 -9.05 -6.30
N ASP A 67 10.59 -10.22 -5.73
CA ASP A 67 9.61 -11.27 -5.44
C ASP A 67 8.55 -10.82 -4.41
N LEU A 68 8.95 -10.06 -3.38
CA LEU A 68 8.01 -9.46 -2.42
C LEU A 68 7.09 -8.44 -3.10
N THR A 69 7.67 -7.60 -3.96
CA THR A 69 6.91 -6.60 -4.72
C THR A 69 5.92 -7.30 -5.64
N ARG A 70 6.30 -8.40 -6.30
CA ARG A 70 5.40 -9.19 -7.15
C ARG A 70 4.26 -9.80 -6.37
N ALA A 71 4.55 -10.46 -5.25
CA ALA A 71 3.53 -11.07 -4.40
C ALA A 71 2.56 -10.02 -3.83
N GLN A 72 3.08 -8.86 -3.40
CA GLN A 72 2.26 -7.74 -2.93
C GLN A 72 1.40 -7.15 -4.06
N VAL A 73 1.97 -6.99 -5.26
CA VAL A 73 1.23 -6.50 -6.43
C VAL A 73 0.12 -7.48 -6.81
N GLU A 74 0.37 -8.78 -6.82
CA GLU A 74 -0.64 -9.81 -7.11
C GLU A 74 -1.77 -9.81 -6.07
N GLU A 75 -1.46 -9.74 -4.78
CA GLU A 75 -2.47 -9.61 -3.71
C GLU A 75 -3.30 -8.33 -3.86
N MET A 76 -2.63 -7.20 -4.13
CA MET A 76 -3.30 -5.93 -4.35
C MET A 76 -4.14 -5.92 -5.62
N GLU A 77 -3.71 -6.62 -6.68
CA GLU A 77 -4.49 -6.80 -7.91
C GLU A 77 -5.79 -7.55 -7.66
N GLN A 78 -5.73 -8.66 -6.92
CA GLN A 78 -6.93 -9.42 -6.54
C GLN A 78 -7.89 -8.55 -5.71
N GLN A 79 -7.33 -7.76 -4.78
CA GLN A 79 -8.14 -6.82 -4.00
C GLN A 79 -8.78 -5.75 -4.89
N VAL A 80 -8.01 -5.16 -5.80
CA VAL A 80 -8.52 -4.15 -6.75
C VAL A 80 -9.59 -4.75 -7.65
N GLU A 81 -9.43 -5.98 -8.14
CA GLU A 81 -10.43 -6.67 -8.97
C GLU A 81 -11.75 -6.86 -8.21
N ALA A 82 -11.70 -7.24 -6.94
CA ALA A 82 -12.89 -7.32 -6.08
C ALA A 82 -13.58 -5.95 -5.90
N ILE A 83 -12.81 -4.91 -5.54
CA ILE A 83 -13.31 -3.53 -5.38
C ILE A 83 -13.94 -3.02 -6.70
N VAL A 84 -13.29 -3.30 -7.82
CA VAL A 84 -13.76 -2.91 -9.15
C VAL A 84 -15.04 -3.64 -9.52
N ALA A 85 -15.13 -4.94 -9.26
CA ALA A 85 -16.34 -5.72 -9.51
C ALA A 85 -17.54 -5.19 -8.71
N GLU A 86 -17.31 -4.71 -7.49
CA GLU A 86 -18.33 -4.06 -6.68
C GLU A 86 -18.72 -2.67 -7.23
N HIS A 87 -17.75 -1.79 -7.44
CA HIS A 87 -18.02 -0.36 -7.67
C HIS A 87 -18.14 0.07 -9.14
N ILE A 88 -17.52 -0.62 -10.10
CA ILE A 88 -17.58 -0.20 -11.52
C ILE A 88 -18.97 -0.39 -12.12
N PRO A 89 -19.69 -1.50 -11.89
CA PRO A 89 -21.09 -1.63 -12.31
C PRO A 89 -21.99 -0.56 -11.68
N LEU A 90 -21.70 -0.17 -10.43
CA LEU A 90 -22.42 0.89 -9.71
C LEU A 90 -22.16 2.27 -10.34
N ALA A 91 -20.90 2.57 -10.66
CA ALA A 91 -20.52 3.83 -11.28
C ALA A 91 -21.08 3.96 -12.71
N ALA A 92 -21.23 2.86 -13.47
CA ALA A 92 -21.73 2.92 -14.86
C ALA A 92 -23.20 3.38 -14.91
N LYS A 93 -23.92 3.17 -13.81
CA LYS A 93 -25.32 3.59 -13.62
C LYS A 93 -25.46 4.84 -12.74
N ALA A 94 -24.35 5.38 -12.21
CA ALA A 94 -24.37 6.55 -11.33
C ALA A 94 -24.88 7.82 -12.04
N ASP A 95 -24.61 7.93 -13.35
CA ASP A 95 -25.13 9.04 -14.17
C ASP A 95 -26.64 8.92 -14.47
N GLU A 96 -27.22 7.72 -14.34
CA GLU A 96 -28.62 7.46 -14.71
C GLU A 96 -29.59 7.60 -13.52
N GLN A 97 -29.14 7.42 -12.28
CA GLN A 97 -29.98 7.52 -11.08
C GLN A 97 -29.21 8.02 -9.85
N PRO A 98 -29.67 9.07 -9.14
CA PRO A 98 -29.09 9.45 -7.85
C PRO A 98 -29.48 8.41 -6.80
N LYS A 99 -28.68 7.35 -6.65
CA LYS A 99 -28.86 6.43 -5.52
C LYS A 99 -28.32 7.07 -4.24
N GLY A 100 -29.09 6.93 -3.15
CA GLY A 100 -28.58 7.11 -1.79
C GLY A 100 -28.40 8.55 -1.32
N LYS A 101 -29.02 9.56 -1.95
CA LYS A 101 -29.13 10.87 -1.29
C LYS A 101 -30.12 10.72 -0.13
N ARG A 102 -29.72 11.09 1.09
CA ARG A 102 -30.59 11.03 2.26
C ARG A 102 -31.74 12.03 2.11
N ALA A 103 -32.90 11.73 2.66
CA ALA A 103 -34.07 12.62 2.61
C ALA A 103 -33.80 13.97 3.31
N ASP A 104 -32.94 13.98 4.34
CA ASP A 104 -32.53 15.16 5.09
C ASP A 104 -31.21 15.79 4.59
N HIS A 105 -30.68 15.36 3.44
CA HIS A 105 -29.37 15.79 2.95
C HIS A 105 -29.22 17.31 2.90
N ASP A 106 -30.24 18.02 2.40
CA ASP A 106 -30.14 19.47 2.21
C ASP A 106 -30.12 20.23 3.56
N ALA A 107 -30.54 19.58 4.66
CA ALA A 107 -30.46 20.09 6.03
C ALA A 107 -29.16 19.71 6.75
N LEU A 108 -28.31 18.87 6.15
CA LEU A 108 -27.01 18.52 6.71
C LEU A 108 -26.02 19.70 6.55
N PRO A 109 -25.06 19.85 7.47
CA PRO A 109 -24.03 20.86 7.30
C PRO A 109 -23.10 20.55 6.14
N ASP A 110 -22.46 21.61 5.64
CA ASP A 110 -21.70 21.58 4.39
C ASP A 110 -20.53 20.59 4.42
N ASP A 111 -19.94 20.34 5.60
CA ASP A 111 -18.88 19.35 5.80
C ASP A 111 -19.34 17.91 5.54
N ILE A 112 -20.59 17.58 5.90
CA ILE A 112 -21.18 16.26 5.66
C ILE A 112 -21.68 16.12 4.23
N LYS A 113 -22.30 17.18 3.67
CA LYS A 113 -22.73 17.19 2.26
C LYS A 113 -21.54 17.06 1.32
N ALA A 114 -20.41 17.70 1.64
CA ALA A 114 -19.18 17.61 0.86
C ALA A 114 -18.68 16.17 0.73
N LYS A 115 -18.87 15.31 1.75
CA LYS A 115 -18.46 13.89 1.69
C LYS A 115 -19.22 13.09 0.63
N TYR A 116 -20.51 13.38 0.46
CA TYR A 116 -21.32 12.76 -0.60
C TYR A 116 -20.80 13.15 -1.99
N VAL A 117 -20.55 14.45 -2.21
CA VAL A 117 -20.02 14.95 -3.49
C VAL A 117 -18.62 14.41 -3.74
N GLU A 118 -17.76 14.39 -2.72
CA GLU A 118 -16.41 13.82 -2.80
C GLU A 118 -16.46 12.33 -3.18
N ASN A 119 -17.41 11.55 -2.67
CA ASN A 119 -17.56 10.14 -3.04
C ASN A 119 -17.89 9.93 -4.52
N LEU A 120 -18.65 10.84 -5.14
CA LEU A 120 -18.88 10.79 -6.59
C LEU A 120 -17.57 11.01 -7.37
N SER A 121 -16.77 11.99 -6.95
CA SER A 121 -15.44 12.22 -7.54
C SER A 121 -14.47 11.05 -7.29
N ILE A 122 -14.55 10.40 -6.13
CA ILE A 122 -13.75 9.20 -5.83
C ILE A 122 -14.12 8.05 -6.77
N LEU A 123 -15.40 7.77 -6.99
CA LEU A 123 -15.85 6.72 -7.92
C LEU A 123 -15.38 6.99 -9.35
N GLN A 124 -15.46 8.24 -9.81
CA GLN A 124 -14.93 8.63 -11.12
C GLN A 124 -13.42 8.37 -11.20
N ARG A 125 -12.66 8.77 -10.17
CA ARG A 125 -11.22 8.57 -10.12
C ARG A 125 -10.84 7.08 -10.09
N MET A 126 -11.56 6.25 -9.33
CA MET A 126 -11.35 4.80 -9.30
C MET A 126 -11.52 4.17 -10.68
N ARG A 127 -12.50 4.64 -11.48
CA ARG A 127 -12.68 4.18 -12.87
C ARG A 127 -11.50 4.56 -13.75
N GLU A 128 -11.02 5.79 -13.68
CA GLU A 128 -9.86 6.25 -14.46
C GLU A 128 -8.62 5.41 -14.16
N LEU A 129 -8.36 5.15 -12.87
CA LEU A 129 -7.24 4.32 -12.42
C LEU A 129 -7.36 2.88 -12.92
N HIS A 130 -8.56 2.29 -12.85
CA HIS A 130 -8.80 0.95 -13.36
C HIS A 130 -8.59 0.86 -14.88
N LEU A 131 -9.08 1.83 -15.66
CA LEU A 131 -8.83 1.88 -17.10
C LEU A 131 -7.34 2.00 -17.42
N ARG A 132 -6.60 2.79 -16.64
CA ARG A 132 -5.15 2.92 -16.77
C ARG A 132 -4.42 1.61 -16.46
N LEU A 133 -4.78 0.93 -15.37
CA LEU A 133 -4.24 -0.39 -15.02
C LEU A 133 -4.50 -1.42 -16.13
N ARG A 134 -5.70 -1.42 -16.72
CA ARG A 134 -6.04 -2.28 -17.86
C ARG A 134 -5.21 -1.96 -19.10
N SER A 135 -4.96 -0.69 -19.38
CA SER A 135 -4.12 -0.29 -20.52
C SER A 135 -2.66 -0.70 -20.37
N LEU A 136 -2.15 -0.72 -19.13
CA LEU A 136 -0.80 -1.20 -18.81
C LEU A 136 -0.68 -2.73 -18.90
N SER A 137 -1.80 -3.45 -18.91
CA SER A 137 -1.87 -4.91 -19.01
C SER A 137 -2.05 -5.44 -20.46
N LEU A 138 -2.02 -4.58 -21.50
CA LEU A 138 -2.27 -5.02 -22.88
C LEU A 138 -1.12 -5.85 -23.49
N ASP A 139 -1.52 -6.79 -24.36
CA ASP A 139 -0.99 -8.14 -24.59
C ASP A 139 0.47 -8.35 -25.11
N ASN A 140 1.40 -7.39 -25.03
CA ASN A 140 2.76 -7.63 -25.57
C ASN A 140 3.94 -7.10 -24.74
N VAL A 141 3.71 -6.48 -23.58
CA VAL A 141 4.80 -6.05 -22.68
C VAL A 141 4.40 -6.31 -21.24
N THR A 142 5.19 -7.11 -20.52
CA THR A 142 5.06 -7.25 -19.06
C THR A 142 5.48 -5.91 -18.44
N CYS A 143 4.51 -5.06 -18.11
CA CYS A 143 4.75 -3.82 -17.37
C CYS A 143 5.36 -4.17 -16.00
N PRO A 144 6.49 -3.56 -15.60
CA PRO A 144 7.12 -3.84 -14.31
C PRO A 144 6.15 -3.63 -13.14
N ASP A 145 6.21 -4.50 -12.13
CA ASP A 145 5.39 -4.39 -10.91
C ASP A 145 5.51 -3.00 -10.23
N SER A 146 6.67 -2.37 -10.36
CA SER A 146 6.94 -1.01 -9.86
C SER A 146 6.07 0.07 -10.50
N GLU A 147 5.63 -0.10 -11.75
CA GLU A 147 4.75 0.85 -12.45
C GLU A 147 3.28 0.62 -12.10
N ARG A 148 2.89 -0.61 -11.78
CA ARG A 148 1.51 -0.98 -11.41
C ARG A 148 1.20 -0.64 -9.96
N TYR A 149 2.18 -0.87 -9.08
CA TYR A 149 2.05 -0.72 -7.63
C TYR A 149 1.45 0.63 -7.16
N PRO A 150 1.87 1.81 -7.67
CA PRO A 150 1.31 3.08 -7.24
C PRO A 150 -0.19 3.20 -7.51
N PHE A 151 -0.66 2.70 -8.67
CA PHE A 151 -2.07 2.77 -9.05
C PHE A 151 -2.94 1.83 -8.22
N LEU A 152 -2.45 0.62 -7.95
CA LEU A 152 -3.13 -0.34 -7.06
C LEU A 152 -3.29 0.25 -5.66
N LYS A 153 -2.22 0.86 -5.13
CA LYS A 153 -2.23 1.51 -3.82
C LYS A 153 -3.20 2.68 -3.76
N GLU A 154 -3.22 3.53 -4.80
CA GLU A 154 -4.14 4.66 -4.90
C GLU A 154 -5.59 4.16 -4.90
N LEU A 155 -5.92 3.14 -5.68
CA LEU A 155 -7.29 2.60 -5.78
C LEU A 155 -7.78 2.04 -4.44
N ILE A 156 -6.97 1.22 -3.75
CA ILE A 156 -7.32 0.70 -2.42
C ILE A 156 -7.49 1.84 -1.39
N SER A 157 -6.69 2.90 -1.49
CA SER A 157 -6.82 4.04 -0.58
C SER A 157 -8.10 4.85 -0.82
N LEU A 158 -8.51 4.97 -2.08
CA LEU A 158 -9.75 5.63 -2.48
C LEU A 158 -10.97 4.84 -2.03
N ASP A 159 -10.94 3.51 -2.15
CA ASP A 159 -11.97 2.62 -1.65
C ASP A 159 -12.20 2.78 -0.13
N LYS A 160 -11.13 2.75 0.66
CA LYS A 160 -11.21 2.98 2.12
C LYS A 160 -11.80 4.36 2.45
N LYS A 161 -11.42 5.38 1.68
CA LYS A 161 -11.93 6.74 1.86
C LYS A 161 -13.41 6.83 1.52
N LEU A 162 -13.84 6.16 0.44
CA LEU A 162 -15.24 6.09 0.03
C LEU A 162 -16.10 5.48 1.14
N HIS A 163 -15.68 4.36 1.70
CA HIS A 163 -16.35 3.71 2.83
C HIS A 163 -16.41 4.61 4.07
N ALA A 164 -15.29 5.23 4.46
CA ALA A 164 -15.25 6.14 5.61
C ALA A 164 -16.15 7.37 5.42
N ASN A 165 -16.24 7.88 4.20
CA ASN A 165 -17.13 9.00 3.87
C ASN A 165 -18.60 8.59 3.89
N TRP A 166 -18.96 7.40 3.40
CA TRP A 166 -20.32 6.87 3.53
C TRP A 166 -20.71 6.63 4.98
N GLU A 167 -19.84 6.02 5.77
CA GLU A 167 -20.07 5.82 7.20
C GLU A 167 -20.32 7.15 7.93
N ALA A 168 -19.46 8.14 7.70
CA ALA A 168 -19.61 9.47 8.29
C ALA A 168 -20.88 10.19 7.80
N TYR A 169 -21.28 9.98 6.56
CA TYR A 169 -22.47 10.57 5.98
C TYR A 169 -23.76 9.91 6.48
N ASP A 170 -23.79 8.58 6.63
CA ASP A 170 -24.97 7.81 7.04
C ASP A 170 -25.19 7.85 8.56
N THR A 171 -24.11 7.82 9.34
CA THR A 171 -24.19 7.83 10.82
C THR A 171 -24.47 9.22 11.40
N TYR A 172 -24.38 10.29 10.59
CA TYR A 172 -24.57 11.65 11.07
C TYR A 172 -26.02 11.91 11.47
N ILE A 173 -26.22 12.33 12.73
CA ILE A 173 -27.52 12.71 13.28
C ILE A 173 -27.51 14.22 13.58
N ILE A 174 -28.46 14.94 12.99
CA ILE A 174 -28.66 16.38 13.21
C ILE A 174 -28.91 16.63 14.71
N GLY A 175 -28.09 17.49 15.33
CA GLY A 175 -28.16 17.86 16.75
C GLY A 175 -27.12 17.20 17.69
N GLN A 176 -26.39 16.16 17.25
CA GLN A 176 -25.28 15.60 18.04
C GLN A 176 -23.94 16.36 17.84
N SER A 177 -23.71 16.89 16.64
CA SER A 177 -22.49 17.62 16.26
C SER A 177 -22.37 19.00 16.92
N ASP A 178 -23.49 19.68 17.14
CA ASP A 178 -23.55 20.98 17.84
C ASP A 178 -23.14 20.84 19.31
N LYS A 179 -23.45 19.70 19.95
CA LYS A 179 -22.99 19.39 21.31
C LYS A 179 -21.48 19.10 21.36
N VAL A 180 -20.88 18.53 20.32
CA VAL A 180 -19.44 18.24 20.26
C VAL A 180 -18.62 19.50 19.92
N LYS A 181 -19.10 20.34 18.99
CA LYS A 181 -18.49 21.66 18.70
C LYS A 181 -18.59 22.58 19.92
N SER A 182 -19.73 22.60 20.61
CA SER A 182 -19.92 23.33 21.89
C SER A 182 -18.97 22.84 23.00
N LYS A 183 -18.82 21.52 23.20
CA LYS A 183 -17.88 20.96 24.19
C LYS A 183 -16.41 21.22 23.87
N ARG A 184 -16.00 21.26 22.61
CA ARG A 184 -14.61 21.59 22.21
C ARG A 184 -14.29 23.08 22.35
N ALA A 185 -15.28 23.96 22.13
CA ALA A 185 -15.12 25.40 22.36
C ALA A 185 -14.99 25.74 23.86
N GLY A 186 -15.75 25.07 24.72
CA GLY A 186 -15.70 25.28 26.17
C GLY A 186 -14.42 24.78 26.87
N LYS A 187 -13.62 23.91 26.23
CA LYS A 187 -12.40 23.35 26.83
C LYS A 187 -11.12 24.14 26.52
N LYS A 188 -11.20 25.22 25.74
CA LYS A 188 -10.06 26.11 25.41
C LYS A 188 -9.96 27.35 26.31
N THR A 189 -10.80 27.46 27.34
CA THR A 189 -10.78 28.58 28.31
C THR A 189 -10.86 28.06 29.75
N SER A 190 -9.79 27.44 30.23
CA SER A 190 -9.45 27.30 31.65
C SER A 190 -7.98 26.97 31.79
#